data_AF-A0A940FAZ2-F1
#
_entry.id   AF-A0A940FAZ2-F1
#
_cell.length_a   1.000
_cell.length_b   1.000
_cell.length_c   1.000
_cell.angle_alpha   90.00
_cell.angle_beta   90.00
_cell.angle_gamma   90.00
#
_symmetry.space_group_name_H-M   'P 1'
#
loop_
_entity.id
_entity.type
_entity.pdbx_description
1 polymer ?
#
loop_
_entity_poly.entity_id
_entity_poly.type
_entity_poly.pdbx_seq_one_letter_code
_entity_poly.pdbx_strand_id
1 'polypeptide(L)'
;MRGSGWWIAAMALVLATPAWANESGDRLFSRKGCVACHTLKGHAGADGTLGPDLSKLYKAKPARDRKELAAFIRDPQAERPGSPMPRFGLTQTQAEALAVYLLTDRTPSSRP
;
A
#
# COMPACT_ATOMS: atom_id res chain seq x y z
N MET A 1 -4.55 -36.64 51.48
CA MET A 1 -3.85 -37.22 50.31
C MET A 1 -4.54 -36.72 49.06
N ARG A 2 -3.79 -36.05 48.14
CA ARG A 2 -3.98 -35.87 46.67
C ARG A 2 -5.39 -35.45 46.16
N GLY A 3 -5.56 -34.49 45.25
CA GLY A 3 -4.59 -33.89 44.35
C GLY A 3 -5.17 -32.69 43.62
N SER A 4 -4.24 -31.79 43.28
CA SER A 4 -4.39 -30.55 42.55
C SER A 4 -4.76 -30.82 41.09
N GLY A 5 -5.91 -30.33 40.63
CA GLY A 5 -6.30 -30.32 39.22
C GLY A 5 -6.02 -28.96 38.61
N TRP A 6 -4.81 -28.78 38.07
CA TRP A 6 -4.41 -27.58 37.33
C TRP A 6 -4.88 -27.72 35.88
N TRP A 7 -5.95 -27.03 35.52
CA TRP A 7 -6.36 -26.92 34.12
C TRP A 7 -5.50 -25.84 33.46
N ILE A 8 -4.53 -26.28 32.67
CA ILE A 8 -3.62 -25.43 31.91
C ILE A 8 -4.43 -24.65 30.87
N ALA A 9 -4.49 -23.34 31.02
CA ALA A 9 -4.97 -22.44 29.98
C ALA A 9 -3.95 -22.45 28.82
N ALA A 10 -4.37 -22.94 27.66
CA ALA A 10 -3.59 -22.82 26.44
C ALA A 10 -3.56 -21.34 26.01
N MET A 11 -2.46 -20.65 26.31
CA MET A 11 -2.20 -19.33 25.72
C MET A 11 -1.84 -19.52 24.25
N ALA A 12 -2.77 -19.18 23.36
CA ALA A 12 -2.47 -19.00 21.95
C ALA A 12 -1.48 -17.83 21.82
N LEU A 13 -0.26 -18.12 21.38
CA LEU A 13 0.74 -17.12 21.06
C LEU A 13 0.30 -16.40 19.78
N VAL A 14 -0.32 -15.23 19.93
CA VAL A 14 -0.52 -14.30 18.81
C VAL A 14 0.87 -13.80 18.42
N LEU A 15 1.44 -14.37 17.35
CA LEU A 15 2.66 -13.83 16.75
C LEU A 15 2.35 -12.41 16.29
N ALA A 16 2.82 -11.41 17.06
CA ALA A 16 2.71 -10.02 16.69
C ALA A 16 3.38 -9.82 15.33
N THR A 17 2.62 -9.35 14.34
CA THR A 17 3.21 -9.01 13.05
C THR A 17 4.22 -7.89 13.28
N PRO A 18 5.47 -8.04 12.82
CA PRO A 18 6.48 -7.04 13.06
C PRO A 18 6.08 -5.73 12.37
N ALA A 19 6.44 -4.58 12.95
CA ALA A 19 6.04 -3.27 12.45
C ALA A 19 6.45 -3.00 10.99
N TRP A 20 7.47 -3.70 10.47
CA TRP A 20 7.88 -3.65 9.07
C TRP A 20 6.93 -4.40 8.11
N ALA A 21 6.06 -5.27 8.63
CA ALA A 21 5.06 -5.98 7.84
C ALA A 21 3.93 -5.05 7.35
N ASN A 22 3.64 -3.97 8.07
CA ASN A 22 2.49 -3.09 7.83
C ASN A 22 2.93 -1.63 7.67
N GLU A 23 3.89 -1.39 6.78
CA GLU A 23 4.29 -0.03 6.48
C GLU A 23 3.20 0.72 5.71
N SER A 24 2.91 1.96 6.11
CA SER A 24 1.82 2.72 5.52
C SER A 24 2.14 3.17 4.09
N GLY A 25 1.11 3.17 3.24
CA GLY A 25 1.27 3.46 1.81
C GLY A 25 1.79 4.86 1.51
N ASP A 26 1.48 5.86 2.34
CA ASP A 26 2.02 7.21 2.24
C ASP A 26 3.54 7.22 2.41
N ARG A 27 4.06 6.56 3.44
CA ARG A 27 5.51 6.53 3.66
C ARG A 27 6.23 5.70 2.61
N LEU A 28 5.60 4.60 2.16
CA LEU A 28 6.12 3.78 1.07
C LEU A 28 6.25 4.60 -0.21
N PHE A 29 5.26 5.45 -0.51
CA PHE A 29 5.25 6.29 -1.70
C PHE A 29 6.48 7.21 -1.76
N SER A 30 6.86 7.82 -0.64
CA SER A 30 8.07 8.64 -0.56
C SER A 30 9.34 7.79 -0.61
N ARG A 31 9.47 6.79 0.27
CA ARG A 31 10.74 6.03 0.42
C ARG A 31 11.09 5.16 -0.77
N LYS A 32 10.09 4.68 -1.51
CA LYS A 32 10.31 3.87 -2.73
C LYS A 32 10.54 4.74 -3.96
N GLY A 33 10.51 6.07 -3.81
CA GLY A 33 10.86 7.02 -4.87
C GLY A 33 9.73 7.31 -5.86
N CYS A 34 8.47 6.96 -5.53
CA CYS A 34 7.34 7.18 -6.43
C CYS A 34 7.16 8.68 -6.76
N VAL A 35 7.48 9.55 -5.80
CA VAL A 35 7.45 11.01 -5.92
C VAL A 35 8.33 11.57 -7.05
N ALA A 36 9.39 10.85 -7.44
CA ALA A 36 10.31 11.30 -8.48
C ALA A 36 9.66 11.32 -9.88
N CYS A 37 8.67 10.45 -10.10
CA CYS A 37 8.02 10.31 -11.40
C CYS A 37 6.56 10.76 -11.40
N HIS A 38 5.86 10.66 -10.27
CA HIS A 38 4.42 10.87 -10.22
C HIS A 38 4.04 12.14 -9.46
N THR A 39 3.07 12.85 -10.01
CA THR A 39 2.35 13.89 -9.30
C THR A 39 1.30 13.25 -8.40
N LEU A 40 1.21 13.71 -7.15
CA LEU A 40 0.14 13.31 -6.22
C LEU A 40 -0.21 14.48 -5.29
N LYS A 41 -1.27 15.21 -5.64
CA LYS A 41 -1.75 16.34 -4.85
C LYS A 41 -2.07 15.93 -3.41
N GLY A 42 -1.57 16.72 -2.47
CA GLY A 42 -1.69 16.44 -1.03
C GLY A 42 -0.60 15.50 -0.48
N HIS A 43 0.38 15.08 -1.29
CA HIS A 43 1.59 14.41 -0.83
C HIS A 43 2.81 15.33 -1.03
N ALA A 44 3.58 15.56 0.02
CA ALA A 44 4.73 16.47 -0.02
C ALA A 44 5.82 15.96 -1.00
N GLY A 45 6.26 16.82 -1.91
CA GLY A 45 7.32 16.53 -2.88
C GLY A 45 6.92 15.61 -4.03
N ALA A 46 5.64 15.24 -4.15
CA ALA A 46 5.13 14.46 -5.28
C ALA A 46 4.73 15.37 -6.46
N ASP A 47 5.75 15.93 -7.10
CA ASP A 47 5.62 16.83 -8.26
C ASP A 47 6.25 16.26 -9.55
N GLY A 48 6.59 14.97 -9.54
CA GLY A 48 7.16 14.29 -10.70
C GLY A 48 6.19 14.22 -11.87
N THR A 49 6.72 14.28 -13.10
CA THR A 49 5.91 14.32 -14.33
C THR A 49 6.30 13.29 -15.38
N LEU A 50 7.27 12.41 -15.08
CA LEU A 50 7.67 11.31 -15.96
C LEU A 50 6.58 10.24 -16.06
N GLY A 51 5.83 10.03 -14.98
CA GLY A 51 4.66 9.17 -14.91
C GLY A 51 3.36 9.98 -14.89
N PRO A 52 2.19 9.31 -15.01
CA PRO A 52 0.89 9.98 -14.94
C PRO A 52 0.64 10.65 -13.59
N ASP A 53 -0.17 11.71 -13.60
CA ASP A 53 -0.74 12.32 -12.40
C ASP A 53 -1.70 11.34 -11.71
N LEU A 54 -1.39 10.97 -10.46
CA LEU A 54 -2.14 10.01 -9.66
C LEU A 54 -3.21 10.68 -8.78
N SER A 55 -3.30 12.02 -8.79
CA SER A 55 -4.19 12.80 -7.90
C SER A 55 -5.67 12.48 -8.06
N LYS A 56 -6.07 11.92 -9.20
CA LYS A 56 -7.45 11.54 -9.49
C LYS A 56 -7.61 10.03 -9.68
N LEU A 57 -6.59 9.22 -9.36
CA LEU A 57 -6.64 7.77 -9.56
C LEU A 57 -7.80 7.12 -8.80
N TYR A 58 -8.13 7.65 -7.61
CA TYR A 58 -9.27 7.22 -6.80
C TYR A 58 -10.64 7.32 -7.50
N LYS A 59 -10.77 8.08 -8.60
CA LYS A 59 -12.00 8.20 -9.39
C LYS A 59 -12.15 7.12 -10.46
N ALA A 60 -11.13 6.30 -10.71
CA ALA A 60 -11.24 5.16 -11.61
C ALA A 60 -12.19 4.10 -11.02
N LYS A 61 -12.99 3.44 -11.88
CA LYS A 61 -14.07 2.45 -11.56
C LYS A 61 -13.51 1.18 -10.85
N PRO A 62 -14.34 0.30 -10.22
CA PRO A 62 -14.15 -0.07 -8.82
C PRO A 62 -13.49 -1.43 -8.51
N ALA A 63 -12.80 -1.48 -7.35
CA ALA A 63 -12.41 -2.63 -6.50
C ALA A 63 -11.58 -3.79 -7.09
N ARG A 64 -11.82 -4.22 -8.34
CA ARG A 64 -10.88 -5.07 -9.10
C ARG A 64 -9.56 -4.34 -9.32
N ASP A 65 -9.66 -3.03 -9.50
CA ASP A 65 -8.54 -2.10 -9.61
C ASP A 65 -7.59 -2.12 -8.41
N ARG A 66 -8.01 -2.42 -7.16
CA ARG A 66 -7.04 -2.40 -6.05
C ARG A 66 -6.02 -3.53 -6.15
N LYS A 67 -6.49 -4.75 -6.42
CA LYS A 67 -5.60 -5.92 -6.55
C LYS A 67 -4.78 -5.83 -7.84
N GLU A 68 -5.41 -5.40 -8.92
CA GLU A 68 -4.73 -5.19 -10.21
C GLU A 68 -3.71 -4.05 -10.14
N LEU A 69 -4.03 -2.94 -9.45
CA LEU A 69 -3.10 -1.85 -9.18
C LEU A 69 -1.95 -2.32 -8.30
N ALA A 70 -2.21 -3.10 -7.25
CA ALA A 70 -1.16 -3.67 -6.41
C ALA A 70 -0.25 -4.61 -7.22
N ALA A 71 -0.82 -5.46 -8.07
CA ALA A 71 -0.07 -6.34 -8.97
C ALA A 71 0.83 -5.52 -9.92
N PHE A 72 0.27 -4.49 -10.55
CA PHE A 72 1.01 -3.60 -11.44
C PHE A 72 2.11 -2.82 -10.71
N ILE A 73 1.82 -2.24 -9.54
CA ILE A 73 2.82 -1.52 -8.73
C ILE A 73 3.99 -2.44 -8.34
N ARG A 74 3.70 -3.70 -8.02
CA ARG A 74 4.71 -4.69 -7.63
C ARG A 74 5.55 -5.15 -8.81
N ASP A 75 4.92 -5.37 -9.97
CA ASP A 75 5.55 -5.91 -11.16
C ASP A 75 5.00 -5.30 -12.46
N PRO A 76 5.41 -4.08 -12.83
CA PRO A 76 4.84 -3.38 -13.97
C PRO A 76 5.05 -4.10 -15.30
N GLN A 77 6.19 -4.79 -15.48
CA GLN A 77 6.51 -5.51 -16.72
C GLN A 77 5.66 -6.76 -16.90
N ALA A 78 5.35 -7.49 -15.82
CA ALA A 78 4.52 -8.68 -15.89
C ALA A 78 3.07 -8.32 -16.25
N GLU A 79 2.54 -7.24 -15.67
CA GLU A 79 1.16 -6.81 -15.89
C GLU A 79 1.00 -5.98 -17.18
N ARG A 80 2.01 -5.20 -17.55
CA ARG A 80 2.02 -4.34 -18.75
C ARG A 80 3.42 -4.31 -19.39
N PRO A 81 3.73 -5.26 -20.28
CA PRO A 81 5.01 -5.31 -20.98
C PRO A 81 5.32 -3.98 -21.67
N GLY A 82 6.55 -3.47 -21.48
CA GLY A 82 6.97 -2.17 -22.02
C GLY A 82 6.66 -0.96 -21.14
N SER A 83 6.08 -1.14 -19.94
CA SER A 83 5.90 -0.06 -18.97
C SER A 83 7.23 0.60 -18.57
N PRO A 84 7.36 1.94 -18.55
CA PRO A 84 8.59 2.57 -18.09
C PRO A 84 8.77 2.52 -16.57
N MET A 85 7.72 2.10 -15.82
CA MET A 85 7.78 2.00 -14.36
C MET A 85 8.68 0.80 -13.95
N PRO A 86 9.74 1.01 -13.17
CA PRO A 86 10.66 -0.05 -12.76
C PRO A 86 10.10 -0.90 -11.61
N ARG A 87 10.77 -2.02 -11.30
CA ARG A 87 10.45 -2.84 -10.13
C ARG A 87 11.19 -2.32 -8.90
N PHE A 88 10.46 -2.03 -7.83
CA PHE A 88 11.00 -1.45 -6.59
C PHE A 88 11.22 -2.47 -5.44
N GLY A 89 11.19 -3.77 -5.76
CA GLY A 89 11.32 -4.85 -4.77
C GLY A 89 10.26 -4.78 -3.66
N LEU A 90 9.02 -4.46 -4.03
CA LEU A 90 7.89 -4.38 -3.10
C LEU A 90 7.41 -5.79 -2.73
N THR A 91 7.10 -6.01 -1.46
CA THR A 91 6.32 -7.18 -1.06
C THR A 91 4.86 -7.01 -1.51
N GLN A 92 4.09 -8.11 -1.51
CA GLN A 92 2.66 -8.04 -1.81
C GLN A 92 1.94 -7.05 -0.87
N THR A 93 2.21 -7.13 0.44
CA THR A 93 1.60 -6.27 1.45
C THR A 93 1.94 -4.79 1.22
N GLN A 94 3.19 -4.48 0.86
CA GLN A 94 3.58 -3.10 0.55
C GLN A 94 2.88 -2.56 -0.71
N ALA A 95 2.76 -3.38 -1.76
CA ALA A 95 2.06 -2.98 -2.98
C ALA A 95 0.56 -2.77 -2.74
N GLU A 96 -0.06 -3.59 -1.89
CA GLU A 96 -1.44 -3.40 -1.44
C GLU A 96 -1.61 -2.13 -0.61
N ALA A 97 -0.70 -1.84 0.31
CA ALA A 97 -0.71 -0.60 1.10
C ALA A 97 -0.60 0.64 0.20
N LEU A 98 0.26 0.60 -0.82
CA LEU A 98 0.37 1.64 -1.85
C LEU A 98 -0.93 1.79 -2.66
N ALA A 99 -1.52 0.68 -3.11
CA ALA A 99 -2.77 0.72 -3.86
C ALA A 99 -3.92 1.32 -3.02
N VAL A 100 -4.05 0.91 -1.75
CA VAL A 100 -5.02 1.52 -0.81
C VAL A 100 -4.78 3.02 -0.69
N TYR A 101 -3.52 3.42 -0.48
CA TYR A 101 -3.17 4.82 -0.38
C TYR A 101 -3.60 5.56 -1.65
N LEU A 102 -3.16 5.16 -2.83
CA LEU A 102 -3.45 5.86 -4.09
C LEU A 102 -4.96 5.95 -4.43
N LEU A 103 -5.75 4.97 -3.98
CA LEU A 103 -7.20 4.94 -4.19
C LEU A 103 -8.01 5.71 -3.12
N THR A 104 -7.34 6.34 -2.16
CA THR A 104 -7.99 7.20 -1.16
C THR A 104 -8.29 8.58 -1.73
N ASP A 105 -9.54 9.05 -1.61
CA ASP A 105 -9.87 10.45 -1.89
C ASP A 105 -9.23 11.35 -0.84
N ARG A 106 -8.39 12.28 -1.30
CA ARG A 106 -7.67 13.25 -0.46
C ARG A 106 -8.23 14.67 -0.57
N THR A 107 -9.37 14.84 -1.22
CA THR A 107 -10.03 16.14 -1.24
C THR A 107 -10.44 16.53 0.18
N PRO A 108 -10.13 17.76 0.64
CA PRO A 108 -10.63 18.22 1.92
C PRO A 108 -12.16 18.13 1.92
N SER A 109 -12.73 17.40 2.88
CA SER A 109 -14.17 17.37 3.06
C SER A 109 -14.63 18.79 3.41
N SER A 110 -15.23 19.49 2.46
CA SER A 110 -16.03 20.68 2.75
C SER A 110 -17.33 20.20 3.41
N ARG A 111 -17.26 19.83 4.69
CA ARG A 111 -18.47 19.63 5.50
C ARG A 111 -18.98 21.03 5.88
N PRO A 112 -20.25 21.38 5.59
CA PRO A 112 -20.84 22.61 6.08
C PRO A 112 -20.91 22.64 7.61
#